data_AF-A0A3A9WZV7-F1
#
_entry.id   AF-A0A3A9WZV7-F1
#
_cell.length_a   1.000
_cell.length_b   1.000
_cell.length_c   1.000
_cell.angle_alpha   90.00
_cell.angle_beta   90.00
_cell.angle_gamma   90.00
#
_symmetry.space_group_name_H-M   'P 1'
#
loop_
_entity.id
_entity.type
_entity.pdbx_description
1 polymer ?
#
loop_
_entity_poly.entity_id
_entity_poly.type
_entity_poly.pdbx_seq_one_letter_code
_entity_poly.pdbx_strand_id
1 'polypeptide(L)'
;MKSFKLTTLLIFFYTVLGYSQKVDLPKTSENQSLEKVLKAFENQLQFNLSYDVDAAKNIFLDIQKESLSIRSLQKIIELQTSYLLQKVSEIDYILVKNTKVVDICGVLVDAISLFELPQADILFNNQTVGLTNNKGVFKLQLHPSDSISISYLGYKNKTVRISRFTANCDTIRLQPEIQNLGQVLVKEYLQEVYRKIKMHL
;
A
#
# COMPACT_ATOMS: atom_id res chain seq x y z
N MET A 1 44.60 -64.83 -13.07
CA MET A 1 44.34 -64.11 -14.32
C MET A 1 43.37 -62.98 -14.00
N LYS A 2 43.68 -61.75 -14.44
CA LYS A 2 43.21 -60.47 -13.89
C LYS A 2 41.72 -60.20 -14.10
N SER A 3 41.15 -59.53 -13.10
CA SER A 3 39.84 -58.88 -13.04
C SER A 3 39.57 -57.92 -14.20
N PHE A 4 38.40 -58.01 -14.82
CA PHE A 4 37.86 -56.94 -15.67
C PHE A 4 36.67 -56.30 -14.91
N LYS A 5 36.97 -55.23 -14.15
CA LYS A 5 35.95 -54.38 -13.55
C LYS A 5 35.43 -53.45 -14.64
N LEU A 6 34.15 -53.59 -14.97
CA LEU A 6 33.42 -52.70 -15.88
C LEU A 6 33.16 -51.38 -15.13
N THR A 7 34.00 -50.38 -15.40
CA THR A 7 33.96 -49.06 -14.78
C THR A 7 32.96 -48.15 -15.48
N THR A 8 32.04 -47.60 -14.68
CA THR A 8 31.56 -46.20 -14.67
C THR A 8 30.96 -45.60 -15.95
N LEU A 9 29.65 -45.41 -15.93
CA LEU A 9 29.01 -44.21 -16.48
C LEU A 9 27.86 -43.78 -15.56
N LEU A 10 28.21 -43.20 -14.41
CA LEU A 10 27.24 -42.58 -13.51
C LEU A 10 27.05 -41.14 -14.00
N ILE A 11 26.08 -40.96 -14.90
CA ILE A 11 25.62 -39.66 -15.38
C ILE A 11 25.16 -38.87 -14.16
N PHE A 12 25.98 -37.92 -13.73
CA PHE A 12 25.61 -36.91 -12.76
C PHE A 12 24.53 -36.06 -13.42
N PHE A 13 23.27 -36.43 -13.17
CA PHE A 13 22.11 -35.61 -13.47
C PHE A 13 22.22 -34.42 -12.51
N TYR A 14 22.93 -33.37 -12.96
CA TYR A 14 22.87 -32.05 -12.35
C TYR A 14 21.43 -31.59 -12.51
N THR A 15 20.61 -31.98 -11.53
CA THR A 15 19.33 -31.33 -11.29
C THR A 15 19.66 -29.87 -11.04
N VAL A 16 19.32 -29.03 -12.01
CA VAL A 16 19.22 -27.59 -11.80
C VAL A 16 18.05 -27.41 -10.85
N LEU A 17 18.32 -27.59 -9.56
CA LEU A 17 17.41 -27.19 -8.50
C LEU A 17 17.41 -25.67 -8.54
N GLY A 18 16.35 -25.09 -9.11
CA GLY A 18 16.09 -23.66 -8.99
C GLY A 18 15.97 -23.31 -7.52
N TYR A 19 17.06 -22.83 -6.92
CA TYR A 19 17.09 -22.46 -5.52
C TYR A 19 16.23 -21.21 -5.32
N SER A 20 14.96 -21.40 -4.99
CA SER A 20 14.17 -20.36 -4.34
C SER A 20 14.58 -20.32 -2.86
N GLN A 21 15.76 -19.77 -2.57
CA GLN A 21 16.20 -19.58 -1.19
C GLN A 21 15.28 -18.57 -0.49
N LYS A 22 14.90 -18.88 0.74
CA LYS A 22 14.07 -18.02 1.60
C LYS A 22 14.96 -17.42 2.69
N VAL A 23 14.75 -16.15 2.97
CA VAL A 23 15.44 -15.41 4.04
C VAL A 23 14.51 -15.36 5.23
N ASP A 24 15.01 -15.78 6.38
CA ASP A 24 14.31 -15.63 7.64
C ASP A 24 14.58 -14.22 8.18
N LEU A 25 13.51 -13.49 8.44
CA LEU A 25 13.61 -12.14 8.99
C LEU A 25 13.59 -12.21 10.52
N PRO A 26 14.32 -11.31 11.22
CA PRO A 26 14.26 -11.25 12.68
C PRO A 26 12.80 -11.05 13.15
N LYS A 27 12.38 -11.87 14.12
CA LYS A 27 11.00 -11.89 14.63
C LYS A 27 10.58 -10.52 15.18
N THR A 28 9.37 -10.11 14.76
CA THR A 28 8.48 -9.08 15.31
C THR A 28 8.93 -7.61 15.34
N SER A 29 8.50 -6.84 14.32
CA SER A 29 7.63 -5.66 14.50
C SER A 29 6.96 -5.34 13.16
N GLU A 30 5.67 -4.97 13.15
CA GLU A 30 5.08 -4.27 12.00
C GLU A 30 5.99 -3.06 11.68
N ASN A 31 6.34 -2.87 10.41
CA ASN A 31 7.30 -1.88 9.90
C ASN A 31 8.78 -2.16 10.21
N GLN A 32 9.49 -2.77 9.24
CA GLN A 32 10.95 -2.86 9.23
C GLN A 32 11.55 -1.86 8.23
N SER A 33 12.65 -1.21 8.57
CA SER A 33 13.37 -0.33 7.64
C SER A 33 13.93 -1.14 6.46
N LEU A 34 13.78 -0.64 5.22
CA LEU A 34 14.27 -1.30 4.01
C LEU A 34 15.75 -1.64 4.11
N GLU A 35 16.58 -0.76 4.67
CA GLU A 35 18.01 -1.02 4.92
C GLU A 35 18.26 -2.34 5.68
N LYS A 36 17.54 -2.56 6.79
CA LYS A 36 17.67 -3.79 7.60
C LYS A 36 17.26 -5.04 6.82
N VAL A 37 16.19 -4.92 6.02
CA VAL A 37 15.70 -6.02 5.20
C VAL A 37 16.73 -6.36 4.10
N LEU A 38 17.26 -5.35 3.41
CA LEU A 38 18.30 -5.55 2.40
C LEU A 38 19.55 -6.19 3.00
N LYS A 39 20.05 -5.70 4.14
CA LYS A 39 21.20 -6.29 4.85
C LYS A 39 20.97 -7.76 5.25
N ALA A 40 19.76 -8.13 5.65
CA ALA A 40 19.44 -9.53 5.95
C ALA A 40 19.57 -10.41 4.71
N PHE A 41 19.14 -9.93 3.54
CA PHE A 41 19.29 -10.62 2.27
C PHE A 41 20.76 -10.71 1.81
N GLU A 42 21.57 -9.66 1.98
CA GLU A 42 23.01 -9.70 1.69
C GLU A 42 23.71 -10.79 2.51
N ASN A 43 23.48 -10.79 3.82
CA ASN A 43 24.17 -11.68 4.75
C ASN A 43 23.78 -13.17 4.58
N GLN A 44 22.49 -13.45 4.36
CA GLN A 44 21.98 -14.83 4.30
C GLN A 44 22.13 -15.47 2.92
N LEU A 45 22.02 -14.68 1.84
CA LEU A 45 22.03 -15.21 0.47
C LEU A 45 23.32 -14.91 -0.31
N GLN A 46 24.29 -14.23 0.31
CA GLN A 46 25.54 -13.80 -0.35
C GLN A 46 25.27 -12.95 -1.61
N PHE A 47 24.20 -12.17 -1.60
CA PHE A 47 23.90 -11.20 -2.66
C PHE A 47 24.66 -9.89 -2.41
N ASN A 48 25.05 -9.22 -3.49
CA ASN A 48 25.58 -7.86 -3.44
C ASN A 48 24.44 -6.90 -3.76
N LEU A 49 24.08 -6.04 -2.81
CA LEU A 49 23.01 -5.06 -2.98
C LEU A 49 23.60 -3.65 -3.06
N SER A 50 23.37 -2.97 -4.19
CA SER A 50 23.75 -1.58 -4.38
C SER A 50 22.54 -0.66 -4.17
N TYR A 51 22.65 0.27 -3.21
CA TYR A 51 21.59 1.21 -2.87
C TYR A 51 22.15 2.44 -2.13
N ASP A 52 21.39 3.53 -2.16
CA ASP A 52 21.60 4.68 -1.28
C ASP A 52 21.12 4.32 0.13
N VAL A 53 22.07 4.27 1.07
CA VAL A 53 21.82 3.88 2.46
C VAL A 53 20.89 4.87 3.17
N ASP A 54 21.07 6.17 2.95
CA ASP A 54 20.27 7.20 3.60
C ASP A 54 18.83 7.19 3.09
N ALA A 55 18.64 6.95 1.79
CA ALA A 55 17.32 6.73 1.22
C ALA A 55 16.64 5.48 1.80
N ALA A 56 17.36 4.35 1.89
CA ALA A 56 16.79 3.08 2.36
C ALA A 56 16.46 3.06 3.86
N LYS A 57 17.16 3.86 4.68
CA LYS A 57 16.95 3.93 6.13
C LYS A 57 15.60 4.50 6.53
N ASN A 58 15.08 5.46 5.75
CA ASN A 58 13.83 6.16 6.02
C ASN A 58 12.60 5.51 5.37
N ILE A 59 12.78 4.39 4.67
CA ILE A 59 11.70 3.62 4.03
C ILE A 59 11.35 2.46 4.95
N PHE A 60 10.08 2.31 5.27
CA PHE A 60 9.58 1.21 6.09
C PHE A 60 8.68 0.31 5.26
N LEU A 61 8.89 -1.00 5.38
CA LEU A 61 8.11 -2.03 4.73
C LEU A 61 7.20 -2.72 5.74
N ASP A 62 5.93 -2.87 5.37
CA ASP A 62 5.00 -3.76 6.06
C ASP A 62 5.19 -5.20 5.51
N ILE A 63 5.81 -6.04 6.31
CA ILE A 63 6.13 -7.43 5.98
C ILE A 63 5.34 -8.36 6.91
N GLN A 64 4.35 -9.05 6.33
CA GLN A 64 3.44 -9.93 7.07
C GLN A 64 3.89 -11.40 7.10
N LYS A 65 5.10 -11.71 6.62
CA LYS A 65 5.62 -13.09 6.51
C LYS A 65 6.96 -13.20 7.23
N GLU A 66 7.15 -14.30 7.96
CA GLU A 66 8.40 -14.59 8.67
C GLU A 66 9.55 -14.95 7.72
N SER A 67 9.24 -15.53 6.55
CA SER A 67 10.21 -15.82 5.50
C SER A 67 9.82 -15.19 4.15
N LEU A 68 10.80 -14.60 3.48
CA LEU A 68 10.63 -13.95 2.17
C LEU A 68 11.60 -14.52 1.15
N SER A 69 11.12 -14.72 -0.08
CA SER A 69 12.00 -14.92 -1.24
C SER A 69 12.37 -13.58 -1.87
N ILE A 70 13.47 -13.54 -2.64
CA ILE A 70 13.88 -12.33 -3.36
C ILE A 70 12.78 -11.78 -4.26
N ARG A 71 12.04 -12.66 -4.97
CA ARG A 71 10.90 -12.26 -5.81
C ARG A 71 9.78 -11.61 -5.00
N SER A 72 9.52 -12.11 -3.79
CA SER A 72 8.51 -11.53 -2.89
C SER A 72 8.96 -10.16 -2.40
N LEU A 73 10.24 -10.02 -2.03
CA LEU A 73 10.83 -8.75 -1.63
C LEU A 73 10.75 -7.71 -2.76
N GLN A 74 11.13 -8.07 -4.00
CA GLN A 74 11.00 -7.20 -5.17
C GLN A 74 9.57 -6.68 -5.32
N LYS A 75 8.57 -7.55 -5.14
CA LYS A 75 7.16 -7.16 -5.25
C LYS A 75 6.72 -6.25 -4.11
N ILE A 76 7.16 -6.53 -2.88
CA ILE A 76 6.85 -5.68 -1.71
C ILE A 76 7.44 -4.27 -1.93
N ILE A 77 8.70 -4.18 -2.35
CA ILE A 77 9.38 -2.90 -2.64
C ILE A 77 8.63 -2.14 -3.74
N GLU A 78 8.28 -2.80 -4.85
CA GLU A 78 7.54 -2.18 -5.95
C GLU A 78 6.17 -1.64 -5.53
N LEU A 79 5.44 -2.35 -4.66
CA LEU A 79 4.06 -2.00 -4.27
C LEU A 79 3.98 -1.02 -3.09
N GLN A 80 5.00 -0.96 -2.24
CA GLN A 80 4.98 -0.16 -1.02
C GLN A 80 5.88 1.08 -1.10
N THR A 81 6.80 1.14 -2.06
CA THR A 81 7.81 2.19 -2.15
C THR A 81 7.91 2.73 -3.57
N SER A 82 8.53 3.89 -3.72
CA SER A 82 8.84 4.48 -5.03
C SER A 82 10.08 3.87 -5.70
N TYR A 83 10.46 2.64 -5.37
CA TYR A 83 11.69 2.00 -5.83
C TYR A 83 11.43 0.62 -6.45
N LEU A 84 12.39 0.15 -7.22
CA LEU A 84 12.47 -1.20 -7.75
C LEU A 84 13.77 -1.83 -7.32
N LEU A 85 13.69 -3.08 -6.88
CA LEU A 85 14.87 -3.91 -6.69
C LEU A 85 15.12 -4.72 -7.98
N GLN A 86 16.11 -4.32 -8.76
CA GLN A 86 16.42 -4.91 -10.06
C GLN A 86 17.58 -5.90 -9.96
N LYS A 87 17.45 -7.04 -10.65
CA LYS A 87 18.51 -8.03 -10.79
C LYS A 87 19.49 -7.55 -11.87
N VAL A 88 20.77 -7.43 -11.54
CA VAL A 88 21.85 -7.06 -12.47
C VAL A 88 22.61 -8.30 -12.93
N SER A 89 22.84 -9.24 -12.02
CA SER A 89 23.45 -10.55 -12.28
C SER A 89 22.80 -11.62 -11.40
N GLU A 90 23.31 -12.85 -11.38
CA GLU A 90 22.80 -13.90 -10.49
C GLU A 90 22.81 -13.54 -9.00
N ILE A 91 23.81 -12.76 -8.57
CA ILE A 91 23.99 -12.38 -7.16
C ILE A 91 23.94 -10.86 -6.93
N ASP A 92 23.99 -10.05 -7.99
CA ASP A 92 24.01 -8.60 -7.88
C ASP A 92 22.62 -7.99 -8.11
N TYR A 93 22.21 -7.12 -7.21
CA TYR A 93 20.95 -6.39 -7.28
C TYR A 93 21.17 -4.91 -7.02
N ILE A 94 20.35 -4.06 -7.64
CA ILE A 94 20.39 -2.61 -7.46
C ILE A 94 19.00 -2.06 -7.11
N LEU A 95 18.95 -1.15 -6.15
CA LEU A 95 17.75 -0.40 -5.81
C LEU A 95 17.71 0.90 -6.61
N VAL A 96 16.74 1.02 -7.52
CA VAL A 96 16.58 2.19 -8.39
C VAL A 96 15.22 2.83 -8.19
N LYS A 97 15.10 4.13 -8.50
CA LYS A 97 13.79 4.80 -8.46
C LYS A 97 12.84 4.17 -9.46
N ASN A 98 11.62 3.90 -9.02
CA ASN A 98 10.55 3.44 -9.88
C ASN A 98 9.82 4.65 -10.47
N THR A 99 9.84 4.76 -11.80
CA THR A 99 9.14 5.81 -12.55
C THR A 99 7.90 5.28 -13.25
N LYS A 100 7.56 4.01 -13.06
CA LYS A 100 6.39 3.39 -13.68
C LYS A 100 5.11 3.95 -13.07
N VAL A 101 4.20 4.36 -13.94
CA VAL A 101 2.83 4.68 -13.59
C VAL A 101 1.90 3.60 -14.12
N VAL A 102 0.76 3.42 -13.44
CA VAL A 102 -0.29 2.51 -13.86
C VAL A 102 -1.58 3.28 -14.07
N ASP A 103 -2.33 2.89 -15.09
CA ASP A 103 -3.71 3.35 -15.26
C ASP A 103 -4.58 2.75 -14.16
N ILE A 104 -5.25 3.62 -13.40
CA ILE A 104 -6.28 3.21 -12.45
C ILE A 104 -7.64 3.68 -12.90
N CYS A 105 -8.66 2.90 -12.54
CA CYS A 105 -10.05 3.23 -12.76
C CYS A 105 -10.84 2.85 -11.50
N GLY A 106 -11.75 3.73 -11.08
CA GLY A 106 -12.65 3.45 -9.97
C GLY A 106 -14.06 3.96 -10.24
N VAL A 107 -15.04 3.27 -9.67
CA VAL A 107 -16.45 3.66 -9.67
C VAL A 107 -16.87 3.95 -8.24
N LEU A 108 -17.23 5.20 -7.97
CA LEU A 108 -17.58 5.66 -6.63
C LEU A 108 -19.09 5.60 -6.42
N VAL A 109 -19.50 4.93 -5.34
CA VAL A 109 -20.90 4.77 -4.97
C VAL A 109 -21.11 5.01 -3.48
N ASP A 110 -22.34 5.36 -3.13
CA ASP A 110 -22.82 5.36 -1.75
C ASP A 110 -22.79 3.94 -1.17
N ALA A 111 -22.33 3.79 0.07
CA ALA A 111 -22.20 2.47 0.70
C ALA A 111 -23.55 1.81 1.04
N ILE A 112 -24.63 2.57 1.15
CA ILE A 112 -25.97 2.16 1.56
C ILE A 112 -26.89 2.02 0.35
N SER A 113 -27.09 3.09 -0.43
CA SER A 113 -28.00 3.11 -1.58
C SER A 113 -27.39 2.51 -2.84
N LEU A 114 -26.05 2.40 -2.89
CA LEU A 114 -25.26 1.98 -4.05
C LEU A 114 -25.39 2.91 -5.27
N PHE A 115 -26.00 4.10 -5.10
CA PHE A 115 -26.06 5.10 -6.15
C PHE A 115 -24.69 5.73 -6.40
N GLU A 116 -24.45 6.08 -7.65
CA GLU A 116 -23.21 6.70 -8.09
C GLU A 116 -23.04 8.09 -7.45
N LEU A 117 -21.79 8.42 -7.10
CA LEU A 117 -21.43 9.70 -6.52
C LEU A 117 -20.68 10.54 -7.55
N PRO A 118 -21.38 11.42 -8.30
CA PRO A 118 -20.74 12.31 -9.26
C PRO A 118 -20.06 13.51 -8.58
N GLN A 119 -19.08 14.11 -9.24
CA GLN A 119 -18.35 15.30 -8.77
C GLN A 119 -17.66 15.13 -7.40
N ALA A 120 -17.26 13.91 -7.06
CA ALA A 120 -16.42 13.66 -5.90
C ALA A 120 -14.96 13.98 -6.21
N ASP A 121 -14.29 14.61 -5.24
CA ASP A 121 -12.88 14.98 -5.32
C ASP A 121 -11.99 13.76 -5.16
N ILE A 122 -11.12 13.55 -6.14
CA ILE A 122 -10.00 12.61 -6.04
C ILE A 122 -8.73 13.41 -5.73
N LEU A 123 -8.20 13.22 -4.54
CA LEU A 123 -7.10 13.98 -3.98
C LEU A 123 -5.81 13.15 -3.99
N PHE A 124 -4.73 13.74 -4.48
CA PHE A 124 -3.37 13.22 -4.34
C PHE A 124 -2.52 14.31 -3.69
N ASN A 125 -1.82 13.99 -2.59
CA ASN A 125 -1.06 14.96 -1.79
C ASN A 125 -1.85 16.24 -1.45
N ASN A 126 -3.10 16.07 -1.03
CA ASN A 126 -4.06 17.15 -0.70
C ASN A 126 -4.42 18.09 -1.85
N GLN A 127 -4.16 17.70 -3.11
CA GLN A 127 -4.56 18.44 -4.29
C GLN A 127 -5.57 17.63 -5.10
N THR A 128 -6.61 18.29 -5.61
CA THR A 128 -7.57 17.66 -6.54
C THR A 128 -6.88 17.34 -7.85
N VAL A 129 -6.79 16.05 -8.17
CA VAL A 129 -6.21 15.54 -9.42
C VAL A 129 -7.28 15.00 -10.37
N GLY A 130 -8.52 14.86 -9.91
CA GLY A 130 -9.63 14.45 -10.74
C GLY A 130 -10.96 14.55 -10.02
N LEU A 131 -12.03 14.42 -10.80
CA LEU A 131 -13.41 14.38 -10.33
C LEU A 131 -14.10 13.14 -10.89
N THR A 132 -15.03 12.56 -10.14
CA THR A 132 -15.90 11.52 -10.68
C THR A 132 -16.92 12.11 -11.65
N ASN A 133 -17.20 11.39 -12.74
CA ASN A 133 -18.20 11.81 -13.71
C ASN A 133 -19.64 11.48 -13.23
N ASN A 134 -20.64 11.73 -14.09
CA ASN A 134 -22.06 11.46 -13.81
C ASN A 134 -22.40 9.99 -13.48
N LYS A 135 -21.48 9.05 -13.78
CA LYS A 135 -21.60 7.62 -13.45
C LYS A 135 -20.70 7.23 -12.27
N GLY A 136 -20.21 8.21 -11.50
CA GLY A 136 -19.28 8.00 -10.39
C GLY A 136 -17.89 7.53 -10.82
N VAL A 137 -17.55 7.55 -12.11
CA VAL A 137 -16.29 6.97 -12.62
C VAL A 137 -15.18 8.00 -12.64
N PHE A 138 -13.97 7.63 -12.22
CA PHE A 138 -12.74 8.38 -12.43
C PHE A 138 -11.64 7.49 -13.02
N LYS A 139 -10.66 8.11 -13.69
CA LYS A 139 -9.46 7.46 -14.23
C LYS A 139 -8.25 8.35 -14.00
N LEU A 140 -7.13 7.76 -13.55
CA LEU A 140 -5.88 8.47 -13.26
C LEU A 140 -4.68 7.61 -13.64
N GLN A 141 -3.51 8.23 -13.74
CA GLN A 141 -2.23 7.55 -13.87
C GLN A 141 -1.36 7.92 -12.66
N LEU A 142 -1.03 6.93 -11.84
CA LEU A 142 -0.27 7.12 -10.61
C LEU A 142 0.73 6.00 -10.38
N HIS A 143 1.67 6.21 -9.47
CA HIS A 143 2.63 5.18 -9.12
C HIS A 143 1.97 4.09 -8.24
N PRO A 144 2.29 2.79 -8.40
CA PRO A 144 1.66 1.71 -7.62
C PRO A 144 1.74 1.85 -6.09
N SER A 145 2.80 2.51 -5.59
CA SER A 145 2.98 2.79 -4.16
C SER A 145 2.15 3.96 -3.63
N ASP A 146 1.56 4.77 -4.52
CA ASP A 146 0.81 5.96 -4.13
C ASP A 146 -0.49 5.60 -3.42
N SER A 147 -1.10 6.62 -2.83
CA SER A 147 -2.46 6.55 -2.31
C SER A 147 -3.22 7.80 -2.71
N ILE A 148 -4.51 7.64 -2.98
CA ILE A 148 -5.44 8.74 -3.21
C ILE A 148 -6.41 8.83 -2.04
N SER A 149 -6.86 10.03 -1.73
CA SER A 149 -7.96 10.28 -0.81
C SER A 149 -9.17 10.74 -1.60
N ILE A 150 -10.33 10.18 -1.30
CA ILE A 150 -11.57 10.50 -1.99
C ILE A 150 -12.47 11.25 -1.02
N SER A 151 -12.97 12.40 -1.46
CA SER A 151 -13.85 13.26 -0.66
C SER A 151 -15.13 13.57 -1.41
N TYR A 152 -16.24 13.62 -0.68
CA TYR A 152 -17.54 14.00 -1.21
C TYR A 152 -18.37 14.60 -0.08
N LEU A 153 -19.12 15.67 -0.36
CA LEU A 153 -19.84 16.43 0.66
C LEU A 153 -20.84 15.54 1.41
N GLY A 154 -20.73 15.52 2.74
CA GLY A 154 -21.59 14.70 3.60
C GLY A 154 -21.16 13.24 3.71
N TYR A 155 -19.92 12.91 3.30
CA TYR A 155 -19.35 11.57 3.39
C TYR A 155 -18.00 11.58 4.09
N LYS A 156 -17.66 10.46 4.72
CA LYS A 156 -16.35 10.25 5.32
C LYS A 156 -15.30 10.07 4.22
N ASN A 157 -14.22 10.84 4.29
CA ASN A 157 -13.08 10.68 3.38
C ASN A 157 -12.54 9.26 3.42
N LYS A 158 -12.15 8.74 2.25
CA LYS A 158 -11.61 7.39 2.12
C LYS A 158 -10.29 7.39 1.37
N THR A 159 -9.24 6.89 2.02
CA THR A 159 -7.92 6.71 1.41
C THR A 159 -7.76 5.31 0.84
N VAL A 160 -7.29 5.21 -0.40
CA VAL A 160 -7.10 3.95 -1.12
C VAL A 160 -5.70 3.91 -1.73
N ARG A 161 -4.98 2.80 -1.51
CA ARG A 161 -3.68 2.53 -2.13
C ARG A 161 -3.86 2.12 -3.59
N ILE A 162 -3.01 2.65 -4.47
CA ILE A 162 -3.04 2.37 -5.91
C ILE A 162 -2.78 0.88 -6.20
N SER A 163 -1.91 0.24 -5.44
CA SER A 163 -1.63 -1.21 -5.52
C SER A 163 -2.84 -2.13 -5.29
N ARG A 164 -3.96 -1.63 -4.78
CA ARG A 164 -5.20 -2.40 -4.61
C ARG A 164 -6.13 -2.36 -5.82
N PHE A 165 -5.86 -1.48 -6.79
CA PHE A 165 -6.69 -1.39 -7.97
C PHE A 165 -6.44 -2.58 -8.92
N THR A 166 -7.50 -3.03 -9.56
CA THR A 166 -7.49 -4.08 -10.58
C THR A 166 -7.75 -3.48 -11.96
N ALA A 167 -7.58 -4.30 -13.01
CA ALA A 167 -7.84 -3.86 -14.38
C ALA A 167 -9.34 -3.55 -14.65
N ASN A 168 -10.25 -3.98 -13.78
CA ASN A 168 -11.70 -4.00 -14.04
C ASN A 168 -12.47 -2.90 -13.28
N CYS A 169 -11.93 -1.66 -13.23
CA CYS A 169 -12.58 -0.48 -12.63
C CYS A 169 -13.26 -0.76 -11.27
N ASP A 170 -12.50 -0.72 -10.18
CA ASP A 170 -13.00 -1.17 -8.88
C ASP A 170 -14.09 -0.28 -8.30
N THR A 171 -15.09 -0.91 -7.67
CA THR A 171 -16.13 -0.18 -6.94
C THR A 171 -15.64 0.29 -5.58
N ILE A 172 -15.66 1.59 -5.35
CA ILE A 172 -15.31 2.23 -4.09
C ILE A 172 -16.58 2.72 -3.42
N ARG A 173 -16.86 2.19 -2.23
CA ARG A 173 -18.00 2.60 -1.40
C ARG A 173 -17.59 3.68 -0.41
N LEU A 174 -18.30 4.82 -0.40
CA LEU A 174 -18.18 5.88 0.60
C LEU A 174 -19.29 5.79 1.63
N GLN A 175 -18.95 5.97 2.91
CA GLN A 175 -19.93 5.99 3.99
C GLN A 175 -20.43 7.41 4.22
N PRO A 176 -21.76 7.64 4.27
CA PRO A 176 -22.31 8.92 4.70
C PRO A 176 -21.78 9.33 6.07
N GLU A 177 -21.45 10.60 6.22
CA GLU A 177 -21.06 11.20 7.48
C GLU A 177 -22.30 11.72 8.20
N ILE A 178 -22.80 10.93 9.16
CA ILE A 178 -23.90 11.35 10.03
C ILE A 178 -23.30 12.14 11.18
N GLN A 179 -23.39 13.46 11.12
CA GLN A 179 -23.02 14.33 12.23
C GLN A 179 -24.19 14.39 13.23
N ASN A 180 -24.00 13.82 14.43
CA ASN A 180 -24.91 14.05 15.54
C ASN A 180 -24.62 15.45 16.11
N LEU A 181 -25.45 16.44 15.72
CA LEU A 181 -25.40 17.77 16.32
C LEU A 181 -25.83 17.63 17.79
N GLY A 182 -24.88 17.89 18.70
CA GLY A 182 -25.18 17.94 20.13
C GLY A 182 -26.24 18.99 20.42
N GLN A 183 -27.18 18.67 21.32
CA GLN A 183 -28.27 19.56 21.70
C GLN A 183 -27.70 20.86 22.25
N VAL A 184 -27.89 21.97 21.53
CA VAL A 184 -27.56 23.30 22.04
C VAL A 184 -28.59 23.63 23.13
N LEU A 185 -28.21 23.46 24.40
CA LEU A 185 -28.99 23.94 25.54
C LEU A 185 -28.94 25.47 25.54
N VAL A 186 -29.98 26.10 24.98
CA VAL A 186 -30.21 27.55 25.09
C VAL A 186 -30.53 27.88 26.55
N LYS A 187 -29.50 28.09 27.37
CA LYS A 187 -29.64 28.40 28.81
C LYS A 187 -30.04 29.85 29.10
N GLU A 188 -29.99 30.74 28.10
CA GLU A 188 -30.18 32.18 28.31
C GLU A 188 -31.66 32.60 28.36
N TYR A 189 -32.56 31.92 27.65
CA TYR A 189 -33.98 32.32 27.62
C TYR A 189 -34.71 32.07 28.94
N LEU A 190 -34.28 31.10 29.75
CA LEU A 190 -34.94 30.78 31.02
C LEU A 190 -34.60 31.80 32.11
N GLN A 191 -33.40 32.41 32.09
CA GLN A 191 -33.01 33.36 33.12
C GLN A 191 -33.72 34.70 32.98
N GLU A 192 -33.95 35.19 31.75
CA GLU A 192 -34.68 36.44 31.53
C GLU A 192 -36.15 36.34 31.99
N VAL A 193 -36.82 35.22 31.67
CA VAL A 193 -38.21 34.97 32.09
C VAL A 193 -38.29 34.90 33.61
N TYR A 194 -37.38 34.17 34.27
CA TYR A 194 -37.36 34.07 35.72
C TYR A 194 -37.09 35.42 36.40
N ARG A 195 -36.17 36.24 35.84
CA ARG A 195 -35.88 37.58 36.35
C ARG A 195 -37.08 38.53 36.22
N LYS A 196 -37.84 38.41 35.13
CA LYS A 196 -39.03 39.23 34.86
C LYS A 196 -40.20 38.88 35.78
N ILE A 197 -40.39 37.60 36.11
CA ILE A 197 -41.42 37.14 37.05
C ILE A 197 -41.09 37.59 38.48
N LYS A 198 -39.82 37.52 38.89
CA LYS A 198 -39.39 37.93 40.24
C LYS A 198 -39.44 39.44 40.50
N MET A 199 -39.45 40.28 39.45
CA MET A 199 -39.60 41.74 39.59
C MET A 199 -41.06 42.21 39.70
N HIS A 200 -42.03 41.31 39.54
CA HIS A 200 -43.46 41.61 39.60
C HIS A 200 -44.21 40.88 40.73
N LEU A 201 -43.47 40.29 41.67
CA LEU A 201 -43.96 39.74 42.95
C LEU A 201 -43.32 40.53 44.10
#